data_AF-A0AAQ1SPM0-F1
#
_entry.id   AF-A0AAQ1SPM0-F1
#
_cell.length_a   1.000
_cell.length_b   1.000
_cell.length_c   1.000
_cell.angle_alpha   90.00
_cell.angle_beta   90.00
_cell.angle_gamma   90.00
#
_symmetry.space_group_name_H-M   'P 1'
#
loop_
_entity.id
_entity.type
_entity.pdbx_description
1 polymer ?
#
loop_
_entity_poly.entity_id
_entity_poly.type
_entity_poly.pdbx_seq_one_letter_code
_entity_poly.pdbx_strand_id
1 'polypeptide(L)'
;MFPKIILWNLEITENSFTVISCDKADLHTETEETQVFETNEICFQKAEKLLREKLNSGYQEVAPKTLQRIDRLEDQLGSLAMKYRACDLGSEEEKKIIQSIIKF
;
A
#
# COMPACT_ATOMS: atom_id res chain seq x y z
N MET A 1 7.12 -0.92 28.57
CA MET A 1 6.37 -0.13 27.57
C MET A 1 7.12 -0.25 26.26
N PHE A 2 6.58 -0.96 25.27
CA PHE A 2 7.22 -1.02 23.95
C PHE A 2 7.08 0.35 23.27
N PRO A 3 8.10 0.83 22.54
CA PRO A 3 7.98 2.08 21.81
C PRO A 3 6.83 1.95 20.81
N LYS A 4 5.90 2.91 20.83
CA LYS A 4 4.84 3.03 19.84
C LYS A 4 5.50 3.35 18.49
N ILE A 5 5.50 2.38 17.57
CA ILE A 5 6.02 2.57 16.22
C ILE A 5 4.85 3.08 15.38
N ILE A 6 4.89 4.37 15.04
CA ILE A 6 3.93 5.00 14.13
C ILE A 6 4.58 5.04 12.75
N LEU A 7 3.98 4.34 11.79
CA LEU A 7 4.35 4.49 10.39
C LEU A 7 3.58 5.66 9.80
N TRP A 8 4.24 6.42 8.94
CA TRP A 8 3.67 7.57 8.26
C TRP A 8 4.18 7.59 6.82
N ASN A 9 3.26 7.64 5.86
CA ASN A 9 3.55 7.70 4.45
C ASN A 9 2.81 8.90 3.81
N LEU A 10 3.38 9.43 2.74
CA LEU A 10 2.81 10.53 1.97
C LEU A 10 2.88 10.19 0.49
N GLU A 11 1.71 10.02 -0.12
CA GLU A 11 1.59 9.70 -1.54
C GLU A 11 1.07 10.92 -2.28
N ILE A 12 1.77 11.36 -3.32
CA ILE A 12 1.38 12.52 -4.12
C ILE A 12 0.89 12.03 -5.47
N THR A 13 -0.35 12.38 -5.82
CA THR A 13 -0.95 12.09 -7.13
C THR A 13 -1.53 13.40 -7.68
N GLU A 14 -0.91 13.92 -8.75
CA GLU A 14 -1.27 15.19 -9.39
C GLU A 14 -1.38 16.37 -8.39
N ASN A 15 -2.54 17.00 -8.29
CA ASN A 15 -2.83 18.11 -7.40
C ASN A 15 -3.34 17.64 -6.03
N SER A 16 -3.13 16.38 -5.67
CA SER A 16 -3.56 15.82 -4.40
C SER A 16 -2.44 15.05 -3.71
N PHE A 17 -2.51 14.96 -2.38
CA PHE A 17 -1.73 13.99 -1.64
C PHE A 17 -2.62 13.23 -0.66
N THR A 18 -2.22 12.00 -0.35
CA THR A 18 -2.81 11.14 0.67
C THR A 18 -1.78 10.91 1.77
N VAL A 19 -2.16 11.21 3.00
CA VAL A 19 -1.39 10.87 4.20
C VAL A 19 -1.90 9.55 4.74
N ILE A 20 -1.01 8.58 4.88
CA ILE A 20 -1.33 7.27 5.43
C ILE A 20 -0.57 7.13 6.75
N SER A 21 -1.26 6.75 7.82
CA SER A 21 -0.64 6.51 9.11
C SER A 21 -1.14 5.22 9.75
N CYS A 22 -0.22 4.45 10.32
CA CYS A 22 -0.51 3.16 10.94
C CYS A 22 0.15 3.08 12.32
N ASP A 23 -0.64 2.74 13.34
CA ASP A 23 -0.13 2.40 14.66
C ASP A 23 0.20 0.91 14.72
N LYS A 24 1.48 0.55 14.81
CA LYS A 24 1.89 -0.85 14.84
C LYS A 24 1.39 -1.60 16.08
N ALA A 25 1.02 -0.90 17.15
CA ALA A 25 0.44 -1.51 18.34
C ALA A 25 -1.02 -1.96 18.11
N ASP A 26 -1.69 -1.38 17.13
CA ASP A 26 -3.06 -1.69 16.75
C ASP A 26 -3.14 -1.74 15.21
N LEU A 27 -2.76 -2.90 14.67
CA LEU A 27 -2.68 -3.20 13.23
C LEU A 27 -4.00 -2.94 12.46
N HIS A 28 -5.10 -2.65 13.16
CA HIS A 28 -6.42 -2.35 12.61
C HIS A 28 -6.69 -0.85 12.42
N THR A 29 -5.79 0.03 12.85
CA THR A 29 -5.97 1.48 12.76
C THR A 29 -5.02 2.10 11.74
N GLU A 30 -5.24 1.73 10.48
CA GLU A 30 -4.74 2.53 9.36
C GLU A 30 -5.69 3.71 9.15
N THR A 31 -5.13 4.92 9.10
CA THR A 31 -5.87 6.15 8.78
C THR A 31 -5.29 6.74 7.52
N GLU A 32 -6.17 6.96 6.54
CA GLU A 32 -5.86 7.62 5.29
C GLU A 32 -6.60 8.96 5.23
N GLU A 33 -5.89 10.03 4.88
CA GLU A 33 -6.47 11.35 4.68
C GLU A 33 -5.98 11.94 3.36
N THR A 34 -6.89 12.10 2.40
CA THR A 34 -6.59 12.72 1.10
C THR A 34 -6.95 14.20 1.11
N GLN A 35 -6.04 15.04 0.63
CA GLN A 35 -6.25 16.46 0.43
C GLN A 35 -6.00 16.82 -1.03
N VAL A 36 -6.92 17.59 -1.62
CA VAL A 36 -6.87 18.05 -3.00
C VAL A 36 -6.64 19.55 -3.02
N PHE A 37 -5.76 20.01 -3.91
CA PHE A 37 -5.32 21.39 -4.04
C PHE A 37 -5.67 21.95 -5.42
N GLU A 38 -5.67 23.27 -5.53
CA GLU A 38 -6.01 23.96 -6.78
C GLU A 38 -5.00 23.68 -7.89
N THR A 39 -3.71 23.55 -7.56
CA THR A 39 -2.64 23.29 -8.52
C THR A 39 -1.65 22.27 -7.98
N ASN A 40 -0.92 21.61 -8.89
CA ASN A 40 0.18 20.71 -8.55
C ASN A 40 1.25 21.43 -7.73
N GLU A 41 1.55 22.69 -8.05
CA GLU A 41 2.56 23.48 -7.33
C GLU A 41 2.17 23.69 -5.86
N ILE A 42 0.91 24.04 -5.58
CA ILE A 42 0.42 24.18 -4.21
C ILE A 42 0.47 22.84 -3.48
N CYS A 43 0.09 21.74 -4.15
CA CYS A 43 0.18 20.39 -3.61
C CYS A 43 1.62 20.06 -3.18
N PHE A 44 2.60 20.26 -4.06
CA PHE A 44 4.01 20.00 -3.76
C PHE A 44 4.54 20.84 -2.60
N GLN A 45 4.24 22.14 -2.56
CA GLN A 45 4.68 23.01 -1.46
C GLN A 45 4.10 22.58 -0.12
N LYS A 46 2.82 22.15 -0.09
CA LYS A 46 2.16 21.67 1.14
C LYS A 46 2.71 20.32 1.58
N ALA A 47 2.90 19.40 0.64
CA ALA A 47 3.51 18.09 0.87
C ALA A 47 4.94 18.21 1.43
N GLU A 48 5.77 19.05 0.81
CA GLU A 48 7.14 19.30 1.27
C GLU A 48 7.18 19.90 2.68
N LYS A 49 6.31 20.88 2.95
CA LYS A 49 6.19 21.47 4.30
C LYS A 49 5.85 20.41 5.33
N LEU A 50 4.86 19.55 5.04
CA LEU A 50 4.41 18.50 5.94
C LEU A 50 5.52 17.46 6.20
N LEU A 51 6.25 17.06 5.15
CA LEU A 51 7.39 16.15 5.28
C LEU A 51 8.46 16.74 6.22
N ARG A 52 8.81 18.02 6.03
CA ARG A 52 9.78 18.72 6.89
C ARG A 52 9.32 18.79 8.34
N GLU A 53 8.04 19.08 8.59
CA GLU A 53 7.45 19.08 9.94
C GLU A 53 7.58 17.71 10.61
N LYS A 54 7.34 16.62 9.88
CA LYS A 54 7.49 15.24 10.39
C LYS A 54 8.94 14.92 10.73
N LEU A 55 9.89 15.21 9.84
CA LEU A 55 11.32 15.00 10.10
C LEU A 55 11.79 15.81 11.32
N ASN A 56 11.35 17.06 11.45
CA ASN A 56 11.66 17.89 12.62
C ASN A 56 11.04 17.36 13.92
N SER A 57 9.94 16.61 13.84
CA SER A 57 9.29 15.96 15.00
C SER A 57 9.94 14.62 15.41
N GLY A 58 11.01 14.21 14.74
CA GLY A 58 11.77 12.99 15.06
C GLY A 58 11.40 11.76 14.25
N TYR A 59 10.56 11.89 13.22
CA TYR A 59 10.42 10.83 12.22
C TYR A 59 11.74 10.66 11.46
N GLN A 60 12.09 9.42 11.15
CA GLN A 60 13.27 9.10 10.36
C GLN A 60 12.85 8.57 9.01
N GLU A 61 13.53 9.02 7.96
CA GLU A 61 13.36 8.45 6.63
C GLU A 61 13.71 6.95 6.68
N VAL A 62 12.87 6.15 6.01
CA VAL A 62 13.12 4.73 5.87
C VAL A 62 14.35 4.56 4.98
N ALA A 63 15.34 3.81 5.47
CA ALA A 63 16.57 3.59 4.71
C ALA A 63 16.27 3.00 3.32
N PRO A 64 16.98 3.43 2.24
CA PRO A 64 16.72 2.94 0.88
C PRO A 64 16.77 1.41 0.75
N LYS A 65 17.65 0.74 1.51
CA LYS A 65 17.74 -0.72 1.55
C LYS A 65 16.47 -1.38 2.12
N THR A 66 15.80 -0.71 3.07
CA THR A 66 14.53 -1.17 3.62
C THR A 66 13.41 -1.01 2.60
N LEU A 67 13.36 0.12 1.88
CA LEU A 67 12.41 0.33 0.78
C LEU A 67 12.56 -0.74 -0.31
N GLN A 68 13.78 -0.97 -0.81
CA GLN A 68 14.06 -2.04 -1.79
C GLN A 68 13.62 -3.43 -1.33
N ARG A 69 13.71 -3.71 -0.02
CA ARG A 69 13.24 -4.98 0.54
C ARG A 69 11.72 -5.06 0.57
N ILE A 70 11.02 -3.96 0.84
CA ILE A 70 9.56 -3.89 0.80
C ILE A 70 9.08 -4.14 -0.62
N ASP A 71 9.61 -3.43 -1.62
CA ASP A 71 9.26 -3.60 -3.04
C ASP A 71 9.38 -5.08 -3.47
N ARG A 72 10.50 -5.73 -3.12
CA ARG A 72 10.71 -7.15 -3.43
C ARG A 72 9.68 -8.06 -2.76
N LEU A 73 9.27 -7.76 -1.52
CA LEU A 73 8.26 -8.56 -0.81
C LEU A 73 6.88 -8.38 -1.44
N GLU A 74 6.54 -7.18 -1.90
CA GLU A 74 5.30 -6.89 -2.63
C GLU A 74 5.25 -7.66 -3.96
N ASP A 75 6.32 -7.66 -4.74
CA ASP A 75 6.44 -8.45 -5.97
C ASP A 75 6.24 -9.96 -5.72
N GLN A 76 6.85 -10.48 -4.65
CA GLN A 76 6.72 -11.88 -4.26
C GLN A 76 5.28 -12.21 -3.85
N LEU A 77 4.62 -11.32 -3.09
CA LEU A 77 3.23 -11.49 -2.68
C LEU A 77 2.29 -11.45 -3.89
N GLY A 78 2.48 -10.52 -4.81
CA GLY A 78 1.73 -10.43 -6.07
C GLY A 78 1.88 -11.70 -6.91
N SER A 79 3.11 -12.20 -7.07
CA SER A 79 3.39 -13.46 -7.77
C SER A 79 2.70 -14.66 -7.10
N LEU A 80 2.72 -14.72 -5.77
CA LEU A 80 2.07 -15.77 -5.00
C LEU A 80 0.54 -15.70 -5.16
N ALA A 81 -0.04 -14.51 -5.10
CA ALA A 81 -1.48 -14.30 -5.31
C ALA A 81 -1.91 -14.73 -6.72
N MET A 82 -1.12 -14.43 -7.76
CA MET A 82 -1.38 -14.92 -9.12
C MET A 82 -1.34 -16.44 -9.20
N LYS A 83 -0.37 -17.08 -8.55
CA LYS A 83 -0.29 -18.55 -8.49
C LYS A 83 -1.54 -19.16 -7.85
N TYR A 84 -2.01 -18.61 -6.73
CA TYR A 84 -3.24 -19.08 -6.09
C TYR A 84 -4.47 -18.85 -6.96
N ARG A 85 -4.62 -17.68 -7.60
CA ARG A 85 -5.69 -17.43 -8.58
C ARG A 85 -5.67 -18.41 -9.76
N ALA A 86 -4.49 -18.79 -10.24
CA ALA A 86 -4.34 -19.79 -11.30
C ALA A 86 -4.63 -21.22 -10.81
N CYS A 87 -4.49 -21.49 -9.50
CA CYS A 87 -4.86 -22.76 -8.87
C CYS A 87 -6.33 -22.84 -8.46
N ASP A 88 -7.02 -21.71 -8.30
CA ASP A 88 -8.50 -21.58 -8.27
C ASP A 88 -9.08 -21.82 -9.69
N LEU A 89 -8.67 -22.92 -10.33
CA LEU A 89 -9.54 -23.60 -11.27
C LEU A 89 -10.70 -24.09 -10.42
N GLY A 90 -11.88 -23.49 -10.63
CA GLY A 90 -13.10 -23.51 -9.82
C GLY A 90 -13.51 -24.84 -9.17
N SER A 91 -14.63 -24.84 -8.44
CA SER A 91 -15.08 -26.03 -7.70
C SER A 91 -15.07 -27.29 -8.58
N GLU A 92 -14.89 -28.47 -7.99
CA GLU A 92 -14.96 -29.72 -8.76
C GLU A 92 -16.32 -29.84 -9.49
N GLU A 93 -17.37 -29.17 -9.02
CA GLU A 93 -18.62 -28.96 -9.75
C GLU A 93 -18.47 -28.09 -11.01
N GLU A 94 -17.77 -26.95 -10.97
CA GLU A 94 -17.51 -26.10 -12.14
C GLU A 94 -16.62 -26.79 -13.18
N LYS A 95 -15.60 -27.55 -12.73
CA LYS A 95 -14.78 -28.38 -13.65
C LYS A 95 -15.62 -29.45 -14.34
N LYS A 96 -16.56 -30.08 -13.64
CA LYS A 96 -17.50 -31.05 -14.22
C LYS A 96 -18.48 -30.41 -15.21
N ILE A 97 -18.97 -29.20 -14.92
CA ILE A 97 -19.85 -28.43 -15.82
C ILE A 97 -19.11 -28.06 -17.11
N ILE A 98 -17.86 -27.62 -17.03
CA ILE A 98 -17.05 -27.29 -18.22
C ILE A 98 -16.74 -28.55 -19.04
N GLN A 99 -16.43 -29.68 -18.40
CA GLN A 99 -16.18 -30.95 -19.09
C GLN A 99 -17.42 -31.53 -19.81
N SER A 100 -18.64 -31.24 -19.35
CA SER A 100 -19.86 -31.71 -20.02
C SER A 100 -20.24 -30.85 -21.24
N ILE A 101 -19.82 -29.59 -21.28
CA ILE A 101 -20.09 -28.65 -22.38
C ILE A 101 -19.13 -28.84 -23.57
N ILE A 102 -17.89 -29.29 -23.33
CA ILE A 102 -16.85 -29.41 -24.38
C ILE A 102 -16.94 -30.74 -25.18
N LYS A 103 -17.87 -31.65 -24.86
CA LYS A 103 -18.12 -32.84 -25.68
C LYS A 103 -19.09 -32.55 -26.85
N PHE A 104 -18.56 -32.01 -27.94
CA PHE A 104 -18.98 -32.28 -29.32
C PHE A 104 -17.75 -32.43 -30.20
#